data_AF-A0A6A5MGW9-F1
#
_entry.id   AF-A0A6A5MGW9-F1
#
_cell.length_a   1.000
_cell.length_b   1.000
_cell.length_c   1.000
_cell.angle_alpha   90.00
_cell.angle_beta   90.00
_cell.angle_gamma   90.00
#
_symmetry.space_group_name_H-M   'P 1'
#
loop_
_entity.id
_entity.type
_entity.pdbx_description
1 polymer ?
#
loop_
_entity_poly.entity_id
_entity_poly.type
_entity_poly.pdbx_seq_one_letter_code
_entity_poly.pdbx_strand_id
1 'polypeptide(L)'
;MFKKRHTLSSLLRELFLLLLFSLHHSTVQCQGRLSKHVSSASYSPSRPSSPSHYKDDLRRIIISIVLGAVTGLVGSVFFACVVRCVVRYLNRTPILKGPVIFSPKIAPKTLQSALAKENHLLGSSPNGKYYKTVLDNGLTIAVKRLTPFESNSPEMRRKSVKWQIQKQLELLANLRHRNLMSLRAYVREADRFSLVYDYVSTGSLADLMNRVRENELQLGWEVRLRIAVGIVKGLQYLHFTCVPQILHCNLKPTNVMLDAEFEPRLADYGLSKLLPNLDRGTHGNNPFQSFHNCRYTDKSDIFSFGMILGALLTGKDPTDAFFGEAASGGSLGSWLQQLQRAGEAREALDKSILGEEGEEDEMLMAVRIAAACLSDISAERPSSDELVHMLTQLHSF
;
A
#
# COMPACT_ATOMS: atom_id res chain seq x y z
N MET A 1 -30.67 2.95 8.24
CA MET A 1 -30.19 2.56 6.89
C MET A 1 -31.29 2.52 5.82
N PHE A 2 -32.59 2.43 6.17
CA PHE A 2 -33.71 2.31 5.20
C PHE A 2 -34.17 3.63 4.53
N LYS A 3 -34.04 4.79 5.18
CA LYS A 3 -34.58 6.07 4.66
C LYS A 3 -33.82 6.65 3.44
N LYS A 4 -32.58 6.20 3.17
CA LYS A 4 -31.72 6.69 2.07
C LYS A 4 -31.85 5.91 0.75
N ARG A 5 -32.36 4.68 0.77
CA ARG A 5 -32.60 3.90 -0.47
C ARG A 5 -33.83 4.42 -1.23
N HIS A 6 -34.85 4.89 -0.52
CA HIS A 6 -36.05 5.47 -1.13
C HIS A 6 -35.77 6.76 -1.93
N THR A 7 -34.88 7.62 -1.45
CA THR A 7 -34.53 8.87 -2.15
C THR A 7 -33.72 8.62 -3.42
N LEU A 8 -32.89 7.56 -3.46
CA LEU A 8 -32.10 7.18 -4.64
C LEU A 8 -32.98 6.61 -5.76
N SER A 9 -33.93 5.74 -5.40
CA SER A 9 -34.93 5.20 -6.33
C SER A 9 -35.81 6.30 -6.92
N SER A 10 -36.22 7.27 -6.10
CA SER A 10 -37.03 8.41 -6.56
C SER A 10 -36.28 9.29 -7.55
N LEU A 11 -35.01 9.61 -7.28
CA LEU A 11 -34.19 10.45 -8.16
C LEU A 11 -33.87 9.77 -9.50
N LEU A 12 -33.59 8.46 -9.49
CA LEU A 12 -33.36 7.69 -10.73
C LEU A 12 -34.62 7.60 -11.58
N ARG A 13 -35.80 7.49 -10.95
CA ARG A 13 -37.09 7.44 -11.63
C ARG A 13 -37.46 8.78 -12.25
N GLU A 14 -37.22 9.89 -11.56
CA GLU A 14 -37.36 11.26 -12.09
C GLU A 14 -36.42 11.51 -13.28
N LEU A 15 -35.14 11.09 -13.18
CA LEU A 15 -34.18 11.21 -14.28
C LEU A 15 -34.54 10.37 -15.50
N PHE A 16 -35.07 9.17 -15.28
CA PHE A 16 -35.54 8.30 -16.36
C PHE A 16 -36.79 8.87 -17.05
N LEU A 17 -37.72 9.47 -16.29
CA LEU A 17 -38.90 10.15 -16.85
C LEU A 17 -38.51 11.39 -17.66
N LEU A 18 -37.53 12.17 -17.21
CA LEU A 18 -36.99 13.30 -17.97
C LEU A 18 -36.31 12.85 -19.28
N LEU A 19 -35.58 11.73 -19.24
CA LEU A 19 -34.96 11.11 -20.43
C LEU A 19 -36.02 10.65 -21.44
N LEU A 20 -37.09 10.00 -20.97
CA LEU A 20 -38.22 9.61 -21.82
C LEU A 20 -38.93 10.83 -22.43
N PHE A 21 -39.14 11.90 -21.66
CA PHE A 21 -39.74 13.14 -22.18
C PHE A 21 -38.88 13.80 -23.26
N SER A 22 -37.54 13.80 -23.11
CA SER A 22 -36.63 14.33 -24.13
C SER A 22 -36.54 13.46 -25.40
N LEU A 23 -36.73 12.14 -25.28
CA LEU A 23 -36.77 11.23 -26.43
C LEU A 23 -38.12 11.33 -27.18
N HIS A 24 -39.23 11.55 -26.46
CA HIS A 24 -40.56 11.64 -27.07
C HIS A 24 -40.78 12.94 -27.87
N HIS A 25 -40.05 14.01 -27.54
CA HIS A 25 -40.14 15.28 -28.28
C HIS A 25 -39.35 15.27 -29.61
N SER A 26 -38.55 14.23 -29.86
CA SER A 26 -37.69 14.10 -31.05
C SER A 26 -38.32 13.33 -32.21
N THR A 27 -39.52 12.77 -32.06
CA THR A 27 -40.25 12.14 -33.17
C THR A 27 -41.09 13.17 -33.93
N VAL A 28 -40.44 13.97 -34.77
CA VAL A 28 -41.13 14.74 -35.82
C VAL A 28 -41.52 13.76 -36.92
N GLN A 29 -42.83 13.65 -37.21
CA GLN A 29 -43.37 12.86 -38.32
C GLN A 29 -42.77 13.31 -39.66
N CYS A 30 -41.93 12.46 -40.25
CA CYS A 30 -41.51 12.60 -41.64
C CYS A 30 -42.61 12.00 -42.54
N GLN A 31 -43.63 12.79 -42.87
CA GLN A 31 -44.67 12.36 -43.80
C GLN A 31 -44.23 12.66 -45.23
N GLY A 32 -43.55 11.69 -45.85
CA GLY A 32 -43.21 11.71 -47.26
C GLY A 32 -44.47 11.78 -48.13
N ARG A 33 -44.60 12.85 -48.93
CA ARG A 33 -45.71 13.01 -49.88
C ARG A 33 -45.39 12.20 -51.14
N LEU A 34 -46.09 11.07 -51.26
CA LEU A 34 -46.04 10.13 -52.38
C LEU A 34 -46.61 10.77 -53.66
N SER A 35 -45.86 10.65 -54.75
CA SER A 35 -46.23 11.02 -56.12
C SER A 35 -47.47 10.24 -56.61
N LYS A 36 -48.46 10.94 -57.18
CA LYS A 36 -49.42 10.41 -58.16
C LYS A 36 -49.68 11.46 -59.25
N HIS A 37 -49.72 10.95 -60.47
CA HIS A 37 -49.60 11.62 -61.75
C HIS A 37 -50.98 11.69 -62.47
N VAL A 38 -51.10 12.57 -63.49
CA VAL A 38 -52.15 12.63 -64.57
C VAL A 38 -53.45 13.39 -64.18
N SER A 39 -54.00 14.42 -64.87
CA SER A 39 -53.90 14.91 -66.25
C SER A 39 -54.34 16.39 -66.41
N SER A 40 -53.80 17.03 -67.46
CA SER A 40 -54.33 18.11 -68.33
C SER A 40 -54.83 19.44 -67.76
N ALA A 41 -54.05 20.52 -67.97
CA ALA A 41 -54.48 21.70 -68.72
C ALA A 41 -53.27 22.63 -69.01
N SER A 42 -53.38 23.33 -70.12
CA SER A 42 -52.40 24.01 -70.95
C SER A 42 -51.88 25.38 -70.49
N TYR A 43 -50.62 25.64 -70.85
CA TYR A 43 -49.94 26.91 -71.19
C TYR A 43 -49.94 28.10 -70.21
N SER A 44 -48.74 28.50 -69.77
CA SER A 44 -48.11 29.82 -70.01
C SER A 44 -46.72 29.92 -69.35
N PRO A 45 -45.69 30.49 -70.00
CA PRO A 45 -44.37 30.67 -69.40
C PRO A 45 -44.28 32.03 -68.66
N SER A 46 -43.91 32.04 -67.38
CA SER A 46 -43.50 33.27 -66.69
C SER A 46 -42.43 32.95 -65.64
N ARG A 47 -41.17 33.31 -65.94
CA ARG A 47 -40.36 34.45 -65.44
C ARG A 47 -39.46 34.06 -64.25
N PRO A 48 -38.23 34.60 -64.19
CA PRO A 48 -37.20 34.12 -63.28
C PRO A 48 -37.53 34.50 -61.83
N SER A 49 -37.22 33.60 -60.91
CA SER A 49 -37.31 33.79 -59.46
C SER A 49 -36.65 35.10 -59.03
N SER A 50 -37.40 35.95 -58.31
CA SER A 50 -36.91 37.23 -57.80
C SER A 50 -35.82 37.05 -56.74
N PRO A 51 -34.82 37.95 -56.68
CA PRO A 51 -33.69 37.89 -55.72
C PRO A 51 -34.10 38.09 -54.25
N SER A 52 -35.39 38.28 -53.96
CA SER A 52 -35.95 38.39 -52.61
C SER A 52 -36.11 37.01 -51.93
N HIS A 53 -36.54 35.99 -52.67
CA HIS A 53 -36.87 34.68 -52.08
C HIS A 53 -35.61 33.92 -51.62
N TYR A 54 -34.51 34.03 -52.36
CA TYR A 54 -33.22 33.43 -51.99
C TYR A 54 -32.64 34.01 -50.70
N LYS A 55 -32.83 35.33 -50.46
CA LYS A 55 -32.37 35.99 -49.23
C LYS A 55 -33.17 35.54 -48.00
N ASP A 56 -34.47 35.31 -48.16
CA ASP A 56 -35.32 34.80 -47.08
C ASP A 56 -35.03 33.34 -46.74
N ASP A 57 -34.75 32.50 -47.73
CA ASP A 57 -34.34 31.11 -47.51
C ASP A 57 -32.95 31.03 -46.86
N LEU A 58 -31.99 31.85 -47.30
CA LEU A 58 -30.67 31.95 -46.67
C LEU A 58 -30.78 32.43 -45.22
N ARG A 59 -31.65 33.40 -44.93
CA ARG A 59 -31.90 33.90 -43.57
C ARG A 59 -32.47 32.80 -42.66
N ARG A 60 -33.38 31.96 -43.17
CA ARG A 60 -33.92 30.81 -42.41
C ARG A 60 -32.85 29.76 -42.11
N ILE A 61 -31.96 29.48 -43.06
CA ILE A 61 -30.83 28.55 -42.87
C ILE A 61 -29.87 29.10 -41.81
N ILE A 62 -29.55 30.39 -41.85
CA ILE A 62 -28.67 31.02 -40.85
C ILE A 62 -29.30 30.94 -39.45
N ILE A 63 -30.61 31.22 -39.32
CA ILE A 63 -31.32 31.16 -38.04
C ILE A 63 -31.33 29.72 -37.48
N SER A 64 -31.53 28.69 -38.31
CA SER A 64 -31.54 27.30 -37.85
C SER A 64 -30.16 26.84 -37.38
N ILE A 65 -29.08 27.23 -38.08
CA ILE A 65 -27.69 26.95 -37.66
C ILE A 65 -27.38 27.62 -36.31
N VAL A 66 -27.73 28.91 -36.15
CA VAL A 66 -27.49 29.65 -34.91
C VAL A 66 -28.28 29.02 -33.75
N LEU A 67 -29.54 28.66 -33.96
CA LEU A 67 -30.38 28.05 -32.93
C LEU A 67 -29.87 26.64 -32.53
N GLY A 68 -29.42 25.84 -33.52
CA GLY A 68 -28.78 24.55 -33.27
C GLY A 68 -27.47 24.68 -32.49
N ALA A 69 -26.64 25.68 -32.82
CA ALA A 69 -25.40 25.95 -32.11
C ALA A 69 -25.64 26.38 -30.66
N VAL A 70 -26.61 27.27 -30.42
CA VAL A 70 -26.95 27.75 -29.06
C VAL A 70 -27.51 26.61 -28.21
N THR A 71 -28.45 25.84 -28.73
CA THR A 71 -29.05 24.70 -28.00
C THR A 71 -28.02 23.61 -27.71
N GLY A 72 -27.14 23.30 -28.67
CA GLY A 72 -26.02 22.38 -28.47
C GLY A 72 -25.04 22.86 -27.39
N LEU A 73 -24.68 24.15 -27.40
CA LEU A 73 -23.82 24.75 -26.37
C LEU A 73 -24.46 24.65 -24.98
N VAL A 74 -25.71 25.07 -24.84
CA VAL A 74 -26.44 25.02 -23.56
C VAL A 74 -26.55 23.57 -23.05
N GLY A 75 -26.89 22.62 -23.92
CA GLY A 75 -26.93 21.20 -23.58
C GLY A 75 -25.58 20.65 -23.11
N SER A 76 -24.49 21.01 -23.81
CA SER A 76 -23.13 20.59 -23.44
C SER A 76 -22.67 21.16 -22.10
N VAL A 77 -22.98 22.42 -21.80
CA VAL A 77 -22.65 23.07 -20.52
C VAL A 77 -23.46 22.44 -19.39
N PHE A 78 -24.75 22.18 -19.60
CA PHE A 78 -25.60 21.50 -18.63
C PHE A 78 -25.08 20.09 -18.33
N PHE A 79 -24.78 19.30 -19.37
CA PHE A 79 -24.21 17.96 -19.21
C PHE A 79 -22.87 18.00 -18.47
N ALA A 80 -21.97 18.91 -18.83
CA ALA A 80 -20.69 19.10 -18.14
C ALA A 80 -20.87 19.50 -16.66
N CYS A 81 -21.87 20.33 -16.34
CA CYS A 81 -22.24 20.68 -14.98
C CYS A 81 -22.78 19.47 -14.21
N VAL A 82 -23.67 18.67 -14.80
CA VAL A 82 -24.19 17.42 -14.20
C VAL A 82 -23.06 16.45 -13.95
N VAL A 83 -22.18 16.20 -14.93
CA VAL A 83 -21.00 15.34 -14.76
C VAL A 83 -20.09 15.88 -13.66
N ARG A 84 -19.81 17.19 -13.62
CA ARG A 84 -19.04 17.79 -12.51
C ARG A 84 -19.72 17.62 -11.16
N CYS A 85 -21.04 17.78 -11.08
CA CYS A 85 -21.80 17.59 -9.86
C CYS A 85 -21.78 16.13 -9.40
N VAL A 86 -21.94 15.18 -10.32
CA VAL A 86 -21.85 13.74 -10.07
C VAL A 86 -20.44 13.36 -9.65
N VAL A 87 -19.40 13.81 -10.35
CA VAL A 87 -17.99 13.59 -9.97
C VAL A 87 -17.70 14.20 -8.61
N ARG A 88 -18.19 15.42 -8.32
CA ARG A 88 -18.07 16.03 -6.98
C ARG A 88 -18.84 15.25 -5.92
N TYR A 89 -19.98 14.67 -6.26
CA TYR A 89 -20.80 13.85 -5.37
C TYR A 89 -20.15 12.48 -5.09
N LEU A 90 -19.62 11.82 -6.11
CA LEU A 90 -18.87 10.57 -6.01
C LEU A 90 -17.55 10.78 -5.26
N ASN A 91 -16.82 11.86 -5.53
CA ASN A 91 -15.66 12.28 -4.72
C ASN A 91 -16.08 12.78 -3.32
N ARG A 92 -17.38 12.93 -3.07
CA ARG A 92 -17.96 13.16 -1.75
C ARG A 92 -18.33 11.86 -1.02
N THR A 93 -17.83 10.67 -1.41
CA THR A 93 -17.88 9.48 -0.53
C THR A 93 -17.52 9.89 0.90
N PRO A 94 -18.36 9.58 1.90
CA PRO A 94 -18.08 9.96 3.26
C PRO A 94 -16.83 9.22 3.69
N ILE A 95 -15.78 9.95 4.08
CA ILE A 95 -14.68 9.33 4.82
C ILE A 95 -15.30 8.69 6.05
N LEU A 96 -15.14 7.39 6.22
CA LEU A 96 -15.67 6.67 7.36
C LEU A 96 -15.06 7.29 8.63
N LYS A 97 -15.92 7.83 9.49
CA LYS A 97 -15.54 8.28 10.83
C LYS A 97 -15.76 7.09 11.75
N GLY A 98 -14.72 6.68 12.47
CA GLY A 98 -14.77 5.55 13.40
C GLY A 98 -13.87 4.37 12.99
N PRO A 99 -13.94 3.27 13.76
CA PRO A 99 -13.16 2.06 13.50
C PRO A 99 -13.64 1.35 12.22
N VAL A 100 -12.68 0.96 11.39
CA VAL A 100 -12.87 0.04 10.25
C VAL A 100 -12.21 -1.28 10.60
N ILE A 101 -12.98 -2.36 10.50
CA ILE A 101 -12.62 -3.66 11.07
C ILE A 101 -12.58 -4.72 9.99
N PHE A 102 -11.54 -5.54 10.03
CA PHE A 102 -11.29 -6.65 9.12
C PHE A 102 -11.29 -8.00 9.82
N SER A 103 -11.45 -8.02 11.15
CA SER A 103 -11.49 -9.23 11.98
C SER A 103 -12.84 -9.38 12.67
N PRO A 104 -13.53 -10.53 12.55
CA PRO A 104 -14.80 -10.77 13.23
C PRO A 104 -14.66 -10.81 14.75
N LYS A 105 -13.44 -11.01 15.28
CA LYS A 105 -13.15 -11.07 16.72
C LYS A 105 -13.16 -9.70 17.40
N ILE A 106 -13.19 -8.60 16.65
CA ILE A 106 -13.10 -7.23 17.19
C ILE A 106 -14.43 -6.51 16.91
N ALA A 107 -15.14 -6.11 17.97
CA ALA A 107 -16.34 -5.29 17.84
C ALA A 107 -15.98 -3.79 17.82
N PRO A 108 -16.65 -2.94 17.00
CA PRO A 108 -16.38 -1.50 16.93
C PRO A 108 -16.43 -0.77 18.27
N LYS A 109 -17.46 -1.06 19.08
CA LYS A 109 -17.66 -0.42 20.37
C LYS A 109 -16.56 -0.79 21.36
N THR A 110 -16.18 -2.07 21.39
CA THR A 110 -15.12 -2.59 22.26
C THR A 110 -13.78 -1.97 21.92
N LEU A 111 -13.43 -1.89 20.63
CA LEU A 111 -12.19 -1.24 20.20
C LEU A 111 -12.18 0.25 20.58
N GLN A 112 -13.28 0.96 20.35
CA GLN A 112 -13.36 2.39 20.66
C GLN A 112 -13.28 2.67 22.17
N SER A 113 -13.92 1.84 23.00
CA SER A 113 -13.80 1.94 24.46
C SER A 113 -12.38 1.65 24.93
N ALA A 114 -11.74 0.60 24.40
CA ALA A 114 -10.40 0.21 24.80
C ALA A 114 -9.35 1.26 24.43
N LEU A 115 -9.48 1.92 23.26
CA LEU A 115 -8.58 3.01 22.87
C LEU A 115 -8.68 4.25 23.75
N ALA A 116 -9.81 4.46 24.42
CA ALA A 116 -10.03 5.56 25.36
C ALA A 116 -9.49 5.29 26.78
N LYS A 117 -9.22 4.02 27.11
CA LYS A 117 -8.62 3.61 28.39
C LYS A 117 -7.11 3.81 28.39
N GLU A 118 -6.49 3.74 29.56
CA GLU A 118 -5.04 3.70 29.69
C GLU A 118 -4.47 2.47 28.96
N ASN A 119 -3.43 2.68 28.16
CA ASN A 119 -2.79 1.61 27.39
C ASN A 119 -1.32 1.51 27.78
N HIS A 120 -0.80 0.28 27.85
CA HIS A 120 0.59 0.04 28.20
C HIS A 120 1.49 0.29 26.98
N LEU A 121 2.45 1.20 27.07
CA LEU A 121 3.40 1.49 25.99
C LEU A 121 4.32 0.29 25.78
N LEU A 122 4.33 -0.26 24.57
CA LEU A 122 5.24 -1.33 24.15
C LEU A 122 6.54 -0.78 23.57
N GLY A 123 6.46 0.33 22.85
CA GLY A 123 7.63 0.90 22.19
C GLY A 123 7.31 2.14 21.36
N SER A 124 8.36 2.82 20.91
CA SER A 124 8.27 4.00 20.06
C SER A 124 9.08 3.80 18.78
N SER A 125 8.57 4.37 17.70
CA SER A 125 9.22 4.36 16.39
C SER A 125 9.02 5.73 15.74
N PRO A 126 9.85 6.12 14.76
CA PRO A 126 9.69 7.40 14.07
C PRO A 126 8.30 7.62 13.46
N ASN A 127 7.61 6.53 13.11
CA ASN A 127 6.28 6.57 12.49
C ASN A 127 5.12 6.42 13.49
N GLY A 128 5.39 6.29 14.79
CA GLY A 128 4.35 6.17 15.81
C GLY A 128 4.75 5.42 17.08
N LYS A 129 3.79 5.27 17.99
CA LYS A 129 3.94 4.55 19.26
C LYS A 129 3.08 3.29 19.26
N TYR A 130 3.61 2.22 19.85
CA TYR A 130 2.93 0.93 20.00
C TYR A 130 2.41 0.78 21.43
N TYR A 131 1.18 0.30 21.55
CA TYR A 131 0.55 0.06 22.84
C TYR A 131 -0.07 -1.33 22.89
N LYS A 132 -0.02 -1.96 24.06
CA LYS A 132 -0.78 -3.16 24.39
C LYS A 132 -2.12 -2.74 24.98
N THR A 133 -3.18 -3.32 24.46
CA THR A 133 -4.55 -3.03 24.86
C THR A 133 -5.32 -4.33 25.02
N VAL A 134 -6.06 -4.47 26.11
CA VAL A 134 -6.97 -5.60 26.33
C VAL A 134 -8.40 -5.14 26.04
N LEU A 135 -9.07 -5.83 25.15
CA LEU A 135 -10.47 -5.60 24.82
C LEU A 135 -11.39 -6.18 25.89
N ASP A 136 -12.63 -5.67 26.01
CA ASP A 136 -13.59 -6.15 27.01
C ASP A 136 -13.96 -7.64 26.85
N ASN A 137 -13.73 -8.22 25.67
CA ASN A 137 -13.91 -9.65 25.41
C ASN A 137 -12.66 -10.49 25.75
N GLY A 138 -11.65 -9.92 26.42
CA GLY A 138 -10.40 -10.58 26.82
C GLY A 138 -9.33 -10.66 25.72
N LEU A 139 -9.65 -10.27 24.48
CA LEU A 139 -8.67 -10.29 23.39
C LEU A 139 -7.60 -9.22 23.61
N THR A 140 -6.33 -9.61 23.61
CA THR A 140 -5.21 -8.67 23.67
C THR A 140 -4.78 -8.28 22.26
N ILE A 141 -4.68 -6.97 22.01
CA ILE A 141 -4.30 -6.38 20.72
C ILE A 141 -3.10 -5.45 20.88
N ALA A 142 -2.37 -5.27 19.77
CA ALA A 142 -1.34 -4.25 19.64
C ALA A 142 -1.90 -3.07 18.82
N VAL A 143 -1.80 -1.86 19.37
CA VAL A 143 -2.26 -0.63 18.73
C VAL A 143 -1.08 0.23 18.37
N LYS A 144 -0.85 0.44 17.08
CA LYS A 144 0.12 1.40 16.57
C LYS A 144 -0.56 2.73 16.31
N ARG A 145 -0.31 3.73 17.16
CA ARG A 145 -0.77 5.12 16.95
C ARG A 145 0.25 5.84 16.09
N LEU A 146 -0.13 6.16 14.86
CA LEU A 146 0.76 6.89 13.94
C LEU A 146 1.02 8.31 14.43
N THR A 147 2.13 8.89 13.98
CA THR A 147 2.40 10.31 14.22
C THR A 147 1.27 11.18 13.67
N PRO A 148 0.91 12.26 14.39
CA PRO A 148 -0.11 13.16 13.91
C PRO A 148 0.33 13.84 12.62
N PHE A 149 -0.65 14.10 11.75
CA PHE A 149 -0.48 14.92 10.57
C PHE A 149 0.05 16.30 10.99
N GLU A 150 1.15 16.74 10.39
CA GLU A 150 1.68 18.09 10.64
C GLU A 150 0.59 19.13 10.34
N SER A 151 0.18 19.86 11.38
CA SER A 151 -0.87 20.90 11.34
C SER A 151 -0.61 21.97 10.26
N ASN A 152 0.67 22.20 9.94
CA ASN A 152 1.12 23.25 9.04
C ASN A 152 1.19 22.83 7.56
N SER A 153 0.94 21.56 7.23
CA SER A 153 0.86 21.12 5.82
C SER A 153 -0.59 21.26 5.31
N PRO A 154 -0.91 22.25 4.45
CA PRO A 154 -2.26 22.38 3.87
C PRO A 154 -2.64 21.16 3.01
N GLU A 155 -1.64 20.38 2.57
CA GLU A 155 -1.79 19.19 1.74
C GLU A 155 -2.39 18.00 2.51
N MET A 156 -1.95 17.74 3.76
CA MET A 156 -2.43 16.61 4.56
C MET A 156 -3.85 16.82 5.10
N ARG A 157 -4.32 18.07 5.13
CA ARG A 157 -5.72 18.41 5.42
C ARG A 157 -6.66 18.07 4.25
N ARG A 158 -6.15 17.81 3.05
CA ARG A 158 -6.99 17.49 1.89
C ARG A 158 -7.70 16.15 2.08
N LYS A 159 -9.01 16.16 1.84
CA LYS A 159 -9.87 14.98 1.87
C LYS A 159 -9.34 13.84 0.98
N SER A 160 -8.69 14.19 -0.14
CA SER A 160 -8.09 13.24 -1.09
C SER A 160 -6.95 12.42 -0.48
N VAL A 161 -6.07 13.04 0.32
CA VAL A 161 -4.92 12.35 0.93
C VAL A 161 -5.39 11.35 1.98
N LYS A 162 -6.33 11.77 2.85
CA LYS A 162 -6.93 10.87 3.87
C LYS A 162 -7.64 9.68 3.23
N TRP A 163 -8.31 9.89 2.10
CA TRP A 163 -8.94 8.82 1.32
C TRP A 163 -7.92 7.87 0.69
N GLN A 164 -6.80 8.38 0.18
CA GLN A 164 -5.72 7.56 -0.36
C GLN A 164 -5.09 6.67 0.73
N ILE A 165 -4.83 7.22 1.93
CA ILE A 165 -4.35 6.44 3.07
C ILE A 165 -5.35 5.33 3.42
N GLN A 166 -6.65 5.65 3.51
CA GLN A 166 -7.69 4.66 3.76
C GLN A 166 -7.70 3.53 2.71
N LYS A 167 -7.69 3.86 1.42
CA LYS A 167 -7.66 2.84 0.35
C LYS A 167 -6.44 1.92 0.46
N GLN A 168 -5.28 2.48 0.81
CA GLN A 168 -4.08 1.68 0.98
C GLN A 168 -4.14 0.81 2.24
N LEU A 169 -4.66 1.32 3.36
CA LEU A 169 -4.89 0.50 4.56
C LEU A 169 -5.86 -0.65 4.29
N GLU A 170 -6.92 -0.41 3.51
CA GLU A 170 -7.85 -1.46 3.06
C GLU A 170 -7.15 -2.50 2.18
N LEU A 171 -6.24 -2.08 1.28
CA LEU A 171 -5.42 -3.00 0.49
C LEU A 171 -4.48 -3.84 1.37
N LEU A 172 -3.77 -3.21 2.31
CA LEU A 172 -2.87 -3.91 3.23
C LEU A 172 -3.61 -4.87 4.17
N ALA A 173 -4.84 -4.55 4.57
CA ALA A 173 -5.68 -5.40 5.41
C ALA A 173 -6.18 -6.69 4.72
N ASN A 174 -6.29 -6.66 3.39
CA ASN A 174 -6.71 -7.80 2.59
C ASN A 174 -5.57 -8.80 2.32
N LEU A 175 -4.32 -8.42 2.60
CA LEU A 175 -3.20 -9.33 2.45
C LEU A 175 -3.26 -10.44 3.50
N ARG A 176 -3.06 -11.68 3.05
CA ARG A 176 -3.09 -12.88 3.90
C ARG A 176 -1.90 -13.76 3.53
N HIS A 177 -0.94 -13.82 4.44
CA HIS A 177 0.22 -14.68 4.33
C HIS A 177 0.70 -15.04 5.74
N ARG A 178 1.20 -16.27 5.92
CA ARG A 178 1.62 -16.79 7.24
C ARG A 178 2.73 -15.94 7.87
N ASN A 179 3.64 -15.43 7.03
CA ASN A 179 4.77 -14.61 7.46
C ASN A 179 4.50 -13.10 7.42
N LEU A 180 3.23 -12.67 7.43
CA LEU A 180 2.85 -11.25 7.51
C LEU A 180 1.90 -10.99 8.69
N MET A 181 2.11 -9.87 9.39
CA MET A 181 1.18 -9.37 10.40
C MET A 181 -0.05 -8.76 9.73
N SER A 182 -1.19 -9.44 9.83
CA SER A 182 -2.46 -8.96 9.29
C SER A 182 -2.98 -7.74 10.05
N LEU A 183 -3.27 -6.65 9.34
CA LEU A 183 -4.01 -5.51 9.88
C LEU A 183 -5.44 -5.95 10.24
N ARG A 184 -5.80 -5.89 11.53
CA ARG A 184 -7.09 -6.36 12.06
C ARG A 184 -8.15 -5.27 12.04
N ALA A 185 -7.74 -4.02 12.24
CA ALA A 185 -8.59 -2.84 12.15
C ALA A 185 -7.73 -1.60 11.99
N TYR A 186 -8.33 -0.49 11.58
CA TYR A 186 -7.76 0.83 11.82
C TYR A 186 -8.83 1.77 12.36
N VAL A 187 -8.42 2.77 13.14
CA VAL A 187 -9.27 3.82 13.66
C VAL A 187 -8.76 5.15 13.13
N ARG A 188 -9.67 5.88 12.48
CA ARG A 188 -9.39 7.24 12.04
C ARG A 188 -9.71 8.21 13.17
N GLU A 189 -8.70 8.93 13.60
CA GLU A 189 -8.81 10.02 14.58
C GLU A 189 -8.86 11.38 13.85
N ALA A 190 -8.91 12.47 14.62
CA ALA A 190 -8.98 13.82 14.04
C ALA A 190 -7.73 14.16 13.22
N ASP A 191 -6.57 13.83 13.77
CA ASP A 191 -5.23 14.23 13.33
C ASP A 191 -4.31 13.04 12.99
N ARG A 192 -4.77 11.78 13.12
CA ARG A 192 -3.94 10.60 12.89
C ARG A 192 -4.75 9.35 12.53
N PHE A 193 -4.05 8.24 12.31
CA PHE A 193 -4.62 6.89 12.27
C PHE A 193 -4.00 6.03 13.37
N SER A 194 -4.82 5.15 13.92
CA SER A 194 -4.40 4.08 14.83
C SER A 194 -4.62 2.74 14.14
N LEU A 195 -3.57 1.94 14.01
CA LEU A 195 -3.59 0.63 13.36
C LEU A 195 -3.64 -0.47 14.42
N VAL A 196 -4.43 -1.51 14.18
CA VAL A 196 -4.66 -2.59 15.15
C VAL A 196 -4.18 -3.91 14.59
N TYR A 197 -3.35 -4.60 15.37
CA TYR A 197 -2.79 -5.92 15.07
C TYR A 197 -3.06 -6.87 16.23
N ASP A 198 -2.86 -8.17 15.99
CA ASP A 198 -2.80 -9.12 17.11
C ASP A 198 -1.56 -8.81 17.96
N TYR A 199 -1.69 -8.98 19.28
CA TYR A 199 -0.55 -8.87 20.17
C TYR A 199 0.29 -10.15 20.12
N VAL A 200 1.60 -9.99 19.97
CA VAL A 200 2.58 -11.08 19.97
C VAL A 200 3.40 -10.98 21.26
N SER A 201 3.23 -11.94 22.17
CA SER A 201 3.80 -11.89 23.52
C SER A 201 5.29 -12.17 23.59
N THR A 202 5.81 -12.93 22.62
CA THR A 202 7.21 -13.31 22.43
C THR A 202 8.09 -12.16 21.96
N GLY A 203 7.50 -11.06 21.50
CA GLY A 203 8.22 -9.86 21.06
C GLY A 203 8.71 -9.92 19.62
N SER A 204 9.64 -9.02 19.32
CA SER A 204 10.27 -8.88 18.02
C SER A 204 11.58 -9.67 17.94
N LEU A 205 12.10 -9.84 16.72
CA LEU A 205 13.43 -10.39 16.50
C LEU A 205 14.53 -9.56 17.18
N ALA A 206 14.34 -8.25 17.32
CA ALA A 206 15.27 -7.40 18.07
C ALA A 206 15.34 -7.83 19.55
N ASP A 207 14.16 -8.03 20.17
CA ASP A 207 14.06 -8.48 21.57
C ASP A 207 14.68 -9.87 21.74
N LEU A 208 14.45 -10.76 20.77
CA LEU A 208 15.05 -12.09 20.76
C LEU A 208 16.58 -12.03 20.70
N MET A 209 17.13 -11.26 19.76
CA MET A 209 18.58 -11.14 19.57
C MET A 209 19.27 -10.42 20.74
N ASN A 210 18.58 -9.51 21.43
CA ASN A 210 19.08 -8.93 22.69
C ASN A 210 19.27 -10.02 23.74
N ARG A 211 18.25 -10.87 23.96
CA ARG A 211 18.33 -11.99 24.91
C ARG A 211 19.42 -13.00 24.56
N VAL A 212 19.66 -13.22 23.27
CA VAL A 212 20.79 -14.05 22.80
C VAL A 212 22.13 -13.42 23.21
N ARG A 213 22.32 -12.11 22.98
CA ARG A 213 23.56 -11.41 23.38
C ARG A 213 23.76 -11.33 24.89
N GLU A 214 22.67 -11.24 25.65
CA GLU A 214 22.68 -11.24 27.11
C GLU A 214 22.85 -12.67 27.69
N ASN A 215 22.98 -13.69 26.85
CA ASN A 215 23.06 -15.11 27.21
C ASN A 215 21.82 -15.62 27.98
N GLU A 216 20.67 -14.95 27.86
CA GLU A 216 19.40 -15.36 28.46
C GLU A 216 18.65 -16.39 27.61
N LEU A 217 19.05 -16.54 26.34
CA LEU A 217 18.45 -17.47 25.41
C LEU A 217 19.52 -18.02 24.45
N GLN A 218 19.50 -19.33 24.23
CA GLN A 218 20.26 -19.96 23.15
C GLN A 218 19.34 -20.25 21.98
N LEU A 219 19.76 -19.83 20.79
CA LEU A 219 19.01 -20.00 19.56
C LEU A 219 19.87 -20.76 18.56
N GLY A 220 19.58 -22.06 18.40
CA GLY A 220 20.29 -22.93 17.46
C GLY A 220 20.10 -22.52 16.00
N TRP A 221 20.98 -23.03 15.13
CA TRP A 221 21.01 -22.68 13.71
C TRP A 221 19.68 -22.95 13.00
N GLU A 222 19.09 -24.11 13.21
CA GLU A 222 17.81 -24.50 12.61
C GLU A 222 16.72 -23.42 12.79
N VAL A 223 16.60 -22.86 14.00
CA VAL A 223 15.61 -21.81 14.30
C VAL A 223 15.98 -20.49 13.63
N ARG A 224 17.27 -20.12 13.62
CA ARG A 224 17.75 -18.92 12.92
C ARG A 224 17.48 -19.00 11.41
N LEU A 225 17.74 -20.15 10.81
CA LEU A 225 17.47 -20.41 9.40
C LEU A 225 15.96 -20.37 9.11
N ARG A 226 15.12 -20.98 9.97
CA ARG A 226 13.66 -20.93 9.84
C ARG A 226 13.13 -19.50 9.87
N ILE A 227 13.65 -18.65 10.77
CA ILE A 227 13.34 -17.22 10.82
C ILE A 227 13.76 -16.54 9.50
N ALA A 228 14.97 -16.78 9.00
CA ALA A 228 15.44 -16.19 7.75
C ALA A 228 14.54 -16.59 6.57
N VAL A 229 14.25 -17.88 6.42
CA VAL A 229 13.37 -18.43 5.37
C VAL A 229 11.97 -17.82 5.45
N GLY A 230 11.39 -17.72 6.65
CA GLY A 230 10.06 -17.14 6.84
C GLY A 230 10.01 -15.65 6.46
N ILE A 231 11.05 -14.87 6.79
CA ILE A 231 11.15 -13.46 6.37
C ILE A 231 11.15 -13.35 4.84
N VAL A 232 11.99 -14.13 4.16
CA VAL A 232 12.08 -14.07 2.69
C VAL A 232 10.78 -14.54 2.03
N LYS A 233 10.11 -15.57 2.55
CA LYS A 233 8.76 -15.96 2.07
C LYS A 233 7.75 -14.82 2.20
N GLY A 234 7.81 -14.07 3.30
CA GLY A 234 7.03 -12.84 3.47
C GLY A 234 7.34 -11.78 2.41
N LEU A 235 8.63 -11.56 2.10
CA LEU A 235 9.06 -10.62 1.06
C LEU A 235 8.67 -11.08 -0.35
N GLN A 236 8.86 -12.35 -0.68
CA GLN A 236 8.46 -12.93 -1.97
C GLN A 236 6.97 -12.71 -2.23
N TYR A 237 6.13 -12.93 -1.21
CA TYR A 237 4.70 -12.65 -1.32
C TYR A 237 4.41 -11.18 -1.63
N LEU A 238 5.09 -10.24 -0.97
CA LEU A 238 4.93 -8.80 -1.20
C LEU A 238 5.45 -8.37 -2.59
N HIS A 239 6.61 -8.89 -3.00
CA HIS A 239 7.34 -8.48 -4.20
C HIS A 239 6.80 -9.09 -5.49
N PHE A 240 6.34 -10.35 -5.44
CA PHE A 240 6.01 -11.13 -6.63
C PHE A 240 4.55 -11.62 -6.66
N THR A 241 3.94 -11.91 -5.51
CA THR A 241 2.54 -12.40 -5.48
C THR A 241 1.52 -11.27 -5.45
N CYS A 242 1.83 -10.16 -4.78
CA CYS A 242 0.91 -9.02 -4.68
C CYS A 242 0.83 -8.23 -6.00
N VAL A 243 -0.39 -7.91 -6.44
CA VAL A 243 -0.64 -7.03 -7.60
C VAL A 243 -1.53 -5.86 -7.16
N PRO A 244 -1.02 -4.60 -7.19
CA PRO A 244 0.33 -4.21 -7.57
C PRO A 244 1.39 -4.65 -6.55
N GLN A 245 2.65 -4.71 -6.99
CA GLN A 245 3.79 -5.03 -6.15
C GLN A 245 3.84 -4.13 -4.90
N ILE A 246 4.09 -4.74 -3.74
CA ILE A 246 4.22 -4.06 -2.45
C ILE A 246 5.67 -4.17 -2.00
N LEU A 247 6.25 -3.04 -1.60
CA LEU A 247 7.58 -2.99 -1.00
C LEU A 247 7.41 -2.82 0.50
N HIS A 248 8.23 -3.50 1.30
CA HIS A 248 8.15 -3.39 2.75
C HIS A 248 8.61 -2.01 3.21
N CYS A 249 9.74 -1.52 2.72
CA CYS A 249 10.30 -0.18 2.96
C CYS A 249 10.73 0.15 4.40
N ASN A 250 10.64 -0.80 5.32
CA ASN A 250 10.96 -0.60 6.74
C ASN A 250 11.28 -1.94 7.40
N LEU A 251 11.93 -2.84 6.66
CA LEU A 251 12.31 -4.14 7.18
C LEU A 251 13.50 -3.95 8.14
N LYS A 252 13.34 -4.40 9.37
CA LYS A 252 14.35 -4.35 10.44
C LYS A 252 13.95 -5.31 11.56
N PRO A 253 14.87 -5.72 12.44
CA PRO A 253 14.56 -6.68 13.51
C PRO A 253 13.35 -6.31 14.39
N THR A 254 13.14 -5.01 14.68
CA THR A 254 11.99 -4.53 15.48
C THR A 254 10.63 -4.65 14.78
N ASN A 255 10.62 -4.87 13.46
CA ASN A 255 9.40 -5.07 12.66
C ASN A 255 9.22 -6.53 12.23
N VAL A 256 10.05 -7.45 12.71
CA VAL A 256 9.85 -8.89 12.55
C VAL A 256 9.33 -9.42 13.87
N MET A 257 8.02 -9.66 13.98
CA MET A 257 7.44 -10.29 15.16
C MET A 257 7.64 -11.79 15.08
N LEU A 258 7.87 -12.46 16.19
CA LEU A 258 8.03 -13.91 16.25
C LEU A 258 6.91 -14.48 17.09
N ASP A 259 6.17 -15.49 16.65
CA ASP A 259 5.19 -16.15 17.52
C ASP A 259 5.85 -17.19 18.46
N ALA A 260 5.04 -18.00 19.15
CA ALA A 260 5.51 -18.93 20.16
C ALA A 260 6.44 -20.02 19.59
N GLU A 261 6.29 -20.33 18.31
CA GLU A 261 7.08 -21.32 17.57
C GLU A 261 8.27 -20.68 16.82
N PHE A 262 8.55 -19.40 17.09
CA PHE A 262 9.54 -18.57 16.38
C PHE A 262 9.26 -18.41 14.88
N GLU A 263 8.00 -18.54 14.44
CA GLU A 263 7.65 -18.22 13.06
C GLU A 263 7.58 -16.69 12.88
N PRO A 264 8.32 -16.14 11.89
CA PRO A 264 8.40 -14.70 11.70
C PRO A 264 7.18 -14.15 10.99
N ARG A 265 6.72 -12.98 11.44
CA ARG A 265 5.61 -12.21 10.87
C ARG A 265 6.04 -10.76 10.66
N LEU A 266 6.14 -10.35 9.40
CA LEU A 266 6.56 -9.00 9.05
C LEU A 266 5.45 -8.00 9.38
N ALA A 267 5.76 -7.00 10.20
CA ALA A 267 4.91 -5.88 10.53
C ALA A 267 5.26 -4.66 9.67
N ASP A 268 4.41 -3.62 9.70
CA ASP A 268 4.73 -2.31 9.12
C ASP A 268 5.01 -2.24 7.61
N TYR A 269 4.80 -3.34 6.86
CA TYR A 269 5.00 -3.37 5.43
C TYR A 269 4.12 -2.33 4.71
N GLY A 270 4.71 -1.59 3.78
CA GLY A 270 4.00 -0.61 2.95
C GLY A 270 3.55 0.67 3.67
N LEU A 271 3.79 0.82 4.98
CA LEU A 271 3.35 2.00 5.73
C LEU A 271 4.13 3.28 5.41
N SER A 272 5.39 3.18 4.96
CA SER A 272 6.20 4.34 4.59
C SER A 272 5.55 5.15 3.45
N LYS A 273 4.97 4.47 2.46
CA LYS A 273 4.23 5.08 1.34
C LYS A 273 2.97 5.84 1.79
N LEU A 274 2.44 5.54 2.98
CA LEU A 274 1.23 6.18 3.51
C LEU A 274 1.51 7.53 4.17
N LEU A 275 2.74 7.76 4.57
CA LEU A 275 3.15 8.91 5.37
C LEU A 275 4.28 9.64 4.62
N PRO A 276 3.97 10.47 3.61
CA PRO A 276 4.99 11.19 2.83
C PRO A 276 5.87 12.15 3.66
N ASN A 277 5.56 12.36 4.94
CA ASN A 277 6.42 13.07 5.89
C ASN A 277 7.54 12.18 6.49
N LEU A 278 7.50 10.84 6.32
CA LEU A 278 8.59 9.97 6.75
C LEU A 278 9.88 10.26 5.99
N ASP A 279 9.78 10.57 4.70
CA ASP A 279 10.94 10.82 3.87
C ASP A 279 11.70 12.07 4.33
N ARG A 280 11.01 13.10 4.86
CA ARG A 280 11.65 14.35 5.31
C ARG A 280 12.35 14.26 6.67
N GLY A 281 11.88 13.40 7.58
CA GLY A 281 12.43 13.28 8.94
C GLY A 281 13.51 12.22 9.12
N THR A 282 13.67 11.31 8.15
CA THR A 282 14.60 10.17 8.22
C THR A 282 15.91 10.44 7.47
N HIS A 283 16.25 11.71 7.24
CA HIS A 283 17.51 12.11 6.62
C HIS A 283 18.70 12.18 7.59
N GLY A 284 18.51 11.89 8.87
CA GLY A 284 19.59 11.79 9.84
C GLY A 284 19.43 10.56 10.72
N ASN A 285 20.42 9.66 10.68
CA ASN A 285 20.73 8.67 11.71
C ASN A 285 20.11 7.25 11.60
N ASN A 286 19.70 6.77 10.43
CA ASN A 286 19.45 5.33 10.23
C ASN A 286 20.47 4.71 9.24
N PRO A 287 21.47 3.94 9.70
CA PRO A 287 22.48 3.32 8.83
C PRO A 287 21.90 2.29 7.84
N PHE A 288 20.66 1.83 8.07
CA PHE A 288 19.93 0.97 7.13
C PHE A 288 19.39 1.70 5.89
N GLN A 289 19.54 3.03 5.82
CA GLN A 289 18.92 3.88 4.79
C GLN A 289 19.92 4.79 4.06
N SER A 290 21.20 4.40 4.00
CA SER A 290 22.29 5.10 3.31
C SER A 290 22.15 5.18 1.77
N PHE A 291 20.96 4.96 1.21
CA PHE A 291 20.68 5.17 -0.21
C PHE A 291 20.29 6.63 -0.45
N HIS A 292 21.29 7.52 -0.40
CA HIS A 292 21.17 8.87 -0.96
C HIS A 292 20.74 8.77 -2.44
N ASN A 293 19.67 9.49 -2.81
CA ASN A 293 19.22 9.75 -4.19
C ASN A 293 18.65 8.60 -5.02
N CYS A 294 18.49 7.37 -4.50
CA CYS A 294 17.94 6.25 -5.27
C CYS A 294 16.45 5.97 -4.96
N ARG A 295 15.66 5.72 -6.01
CA ARG A 295 14.26 5.31 -5.90
C ARG A 295 14.19 3.96 -5.19
N TYR A 296 13.50 3.87 -4.06
CA TYR A 296 13.36 2.62 -3.29
C TYR A 296 12.83 1.47 -4.16
N THR A 297 13.50 0.31 -4.12
CA THR A 297 13.12 -0.89 -4.88
C THR A 297 12.98 -2.11 -3.97
N ASP A 298 12.54 -3.24 -4.53
CA ASP A 298 12.59 -4.55 -3.88
C ASP A 298 14.01 -4.90 -3.39
N LYS A 299 15.05 -4.49 -4.13
CA LYS A 299 16.46 -4.69 -3.75
C LYS A 299 16.89 -3.92 -2.49
N SER A 300 16.14 -2.88 -2.10
CA SER A 300 16.34 -2.19 -0.81
C SER A 300 15.80 -3.01 0.37
N ASP A 301 14.70 -3.75 0.17
CA ASP A 301 14.21 -4.71 1.16
C ASP A 301 15.19 -5.89 1.28
N ILE A 302 15.79 -6.34 0.17
CA ILE A 302 16.81 -7.41 0.18
C ILE A 302 18.05 -7.03 0.97
N PHE A 303 18.54 -5.80 0.83
CA PHE A 303 19.65 -5.31 1.65
C PHE A 303 19.28 -5.34 3.15
N SER A 304 18.08 -4.89 3.48
CA SER A 304 17.57 -4.91 4.86
C SER A 304 17.48 -6.34 5.41
N PHE A 305 17.08 -7.29 4.57
CA PHE A 305 17.11 -8.72 4.90
C PHE A 305 18.55 -9.23 5.12
N GLY A 306 19.50 -8.85 4.27
CA GLY A 306 20.92 -9.20 4.41
C GLY A 306 21.50 -8.79 5.77
N MET A 307 21.12 -7.61 6.27
CA MET A 307 21.52 -7.16 7.60
C MET A 307 20.92 -8.03 8.72
N ILE A 308 19.66 -8.46 8.57
CA ILE A 308 19.02 -9.38 9.51
C ILE A 308 19.69 -10.76 9.48
N LEU A 309 19.98 -11.28 8.29
CA LEU A 309 20.66 -12.57 8.14
C LEU A 309 22.08 -12.52 8.75
N GLY A 310 22.82 -11.42 8.54
CA GLY A 310 24.11 -11.21 9.18
C GLY A 310 24.02 -11.14 10.71
N ALA A 311 22.97 -10.52 11.28
CA ALA A 311 22.72 -10.54 12.73
C ALA A 311 22.47 -11.96 13.24
N LEU A 312 21.67 -12.75 12.51
CA LEU A 312 21.38 -14.14 12.83
C LEU A 312 22.63 -15.01 12.76
N LEU A 313 23.52 -14.80 11.79
CA LEU A 313 24.76 -15.58 11.66
C LEU A 313 25.79 -15.23 12.73
N THR A 314 25.98 -13.94 13.01
CA THR A 314 27.05 -13.43 13.87
C THR A 314 26.68 -13.31 15.34
N GLY A 315 25.38 -13.27 15.65
CA GLY A 315 24.88 -12.92 16.98
C GLY A 315 25.06 -11.44 17.36
N LYS A 316 25.75 -10.65 16.53
CA LYS A 316 26.09 -9.25 16.79
C LYS A 316 25.02 -8.30 16.27
N ASP A 317 25.01 -7.08 16.80
CA ASP A 317 24.21 -6.00 16.22
C ASP A 317 24.86 -5.53 14.90
N PRO A 318 24.16 -5.54 13.75
CA PRO A 318 24.72 -5.08 12.48
C PRO A 318 25.19 -3.62 12.47
N THR A 319 24.78 -2.81 13.46
CA THR A 319 25.16 -1.41 13.64
C THR A 319 26.28 -1.21 14.66
N ASP A 320 26.85 -2.29 15.19
CA ASP A 320 28.00 -2.24 16.09
C ASP A 320 29.18 -1.49 15.44
N ALA A 321 29.86 -0.67 16.23
CA ALA A 321 31.02 0.11 15.83
C ALA A 321 32.12 -0.77 15.20
N PHE A 322 32.24 -2.03 15.63
CA PHE A 322 33.14 -3.03 15.06
C PHE A 322 33.04 -3.14 13.53
N PHE A 323 31.83 -3.08 12.98
CA PHE A 323 31.62 -3.18 11.53
C PHE A 323 31.95 -1.87 10.81
N GLY A 324 31.92 -0.74 11.52
CA GLY A 324 32.27 0.58 10.97
C GLY A 324 33.77 0.86 10.93
N GLU A 325 34.59 0.02 11.55
CA GLU A 325 36.06 0.17 11.53
C GLU A 325 36.63 -0.07 10.13
N ALA A 326 37.70 0.67 9.80
CA ALA A 326 38.40 0.51 8.53
C ALA A 326 38.94 -0.92 8.34
N ALA A 327 39.32 -1.59 9.43
CA ALA A 327 39.80 -2.97 9.43
C ALA A 327 38.73 -3.98 8.98
N SER A 328 37.45 -3.67 9.22
CA SER A 328 36.28 -4.44 8.78
C SER A 328 35.72 -3.97 7.44
N GLY A 329 36.40 -3.06 6.74
CA GLY A 329 35.96 -2.51 5.46
C GLY A 329 34.77 -1.53 5.57
N GLY A 330 34.48 -1.03 6.77
CA GLY A 330 33.49 0.03 7.03
C GLY A 330 32.02 -0.37 6.92
N SER A 331 31.71 -1.66 6.72
CA SER A 331 30.35 -2.20 6.82
C SER A 331 30.33 -3.70 7.10
N LEU A 332 29.21 -4.21 7.60
CA LEU A 332 28.99 -5.67 7.75
C LEU A 332 29.12 -6.41 6.41
N GLY A 333 28.63 -5.82 5.31
CA GLY A 333 28.73 -6.41 3.98
C GLY A 333 30.17 -6.55 3.51
N SER A 334 30.96 -5.48 3.65
CA SER A 334 32.39 -5.44 3.33
C SER A 334 33.16 -6.50 4.13
N TRP A 335 32.89 -6.57 5.43
CA TRP A 335 33.53 -7.53 6.33
C TRP A 335 33.24 -8.98 5.95
N LEU A 336 31.97 -9.33 5.71
CA LEU A 336 31.59 -10.67 5.27
C LEU A 336 32.24 -11.04 3.94
N GLN A 337 32.35 -10.11 2.99
CA GLN A 337 33.05 -10.36 1.73
C GLN A 337 34.56 -10.55 1.93
N GLN A 338 35.18 -9.80 2.84
CA GLN A 338 36.61 -9.96 3.15
C GLN A 338 36.90 -11.34 3.73
N LEU A 339 36.12 -11.77 4.73
CA LEU A 339 36.24 -13.11 5.32
C LEU A 339 36.05 -14.22 4.27
N GLN A 340 35.11 -14.04 3.34
CA GLN A 340 34.91 -15.01 2.25
C GLN A 340 36.12 -15.10 1.32
N ARG A 341 36.74 -13.97 0.95
CA ARG A 341 37.94 -13.94 0.11
C ARG A 341 39.16 -14.52 0.81
N ALA A 342 39.26 -14.33 2.13
CA ALA A 342 40.33 -14.89 2.96
C ALA A 342 40.16 -16.38 3.26
N GLY A 343 38.96 -16.95 3.05
CA GLY A 343 38.66 -18.33 3.46
C GLY A 343 38.35 -18.48 4.96
N GLU A 344 38.09 -17.35 5.65
CA GLU A 344 37.91 -17.24 7.10
C GLU A 344 36.44 -17.04 7.49
N ALA A 345 35.49 -17.41 6.61
CA ALA A 345 34.06 -17.19 6.81
C ALA A 345 33.51 -17.82 8.12
N ARG A 346 34.18 -18.82 8.67
CA ARG A 346 33.86 -19.42 9.98
C ARG A 346 33.94 -18.39 11.12
N GLU A 347 34.81 -17.38 11.02
CA GLU A 347 34.94 -16.33 12.04
C GLU A 347 33.71 -15.43 12.15
N ALA A 348 32.89 -15.39 11.10
CA ALA A 348 31.63 -14.66 11.13
C ALA A 348 30.58 -15.36 12.00
N LEU A 349 30.73 -16.65 12.30
CA LEU A 349 29.71 -17.43 12.95
C LEU A 349 29.69 -17.20 14.46
N ASP A 350 28.48 -17.05 14.99
CA ASP A 350 28.24 -17.01 16.42
C ASP A 350 28.70 -18.34 17.05
N LYS A 351 29.60 -18.24 18.03
CA LYS A 351 30.16 -19.43 18.69
C LYS A 351 29.10 -20.27 19.41
N SER A 352 27.97 -19.67 19.77
CA SER A 352 26.86 -20.37 20.43
C SER A 352 26.08 -21.32 19.52
N ILE A 353 26.24 -21.21 18.19
CA ILE A 353 25.59 -22.11 17.22
C ILE A 353 26.56 -23.13 16.61
N LEU A 354 27.85 -23.07 16.93
CA LEU A 354 28.86 -24.03 16.48
C LEU A 354 28.78 -25.30 17.35
N GLY A 355 27.78 -26.15 17.12
CA GLY A 355 27.50 -27.32 17.96
C GLY A 355 27.44 -28.67 17.23
N GLU A 356 26.96 -28.71 15.98
CA GLU A 356 26.69 -29.96 15.27
C GLU A 356 27.53 -30.08 13.98
N GLU A 357 28.24 -31.20 13.83
CA GLU A 357 28.94 -31.57 12.59
C GLU A 357 27.89 -31.82 11.49
N GLY A 358 27.69 -30.84 10.61
CA GLY A 358 26.74 -30.91 9.49
C GLY A 358 26.08 -29.58 9.16
N GLU A 359 25.84 -28.73 10.16
CA GLU A 359 25.22 -27.42 9.96
C GLU A 359 26.23 -26.35 9.49
N GLU A 360 27.53 -26.55 9.74
CA GLU A 360 28.55 -25.53 9.45
C GLU A 360 28.63 -25.20 7.96
N ASP A 361 28.60 -26.19 7.06
CA ASP A 361 28.62 -25.95 5.62
C ASP A 361 27.40 -25.12 5.17
N GLU A 362 26.23 -25.38 5.75
CA GLU A 362 25.02 -24.59 5.52
C GLU A 362 25.18 -23.15 6.02
N MET A 363 25.76 -22.96 7.21
CA MET A 363 26.05 -21.64 7.77
C MET A 363 27.03 -20.86 6.90
N LEU A 364 28.08 -21.50 6.39
CA LEU A 364 29.06 -20.88 5.49
C LEU A 364 28.42 -20.49 4.15
N MET A 365 27.48 -21.28 3.64
CA MET A 365 26.68 -20.91 2.48
C MET A 365 25.72 -19.75 2.79
N ALA A 366 25.11 -19.71 3.97
CA ALA A 366 24.30 -18.58 4.41
C ALA A 366 25.11 -17.28 4.56
N VAL A 367 26.37 -17.36 4.99
CA VAL A 367 27.31 -16.22 4.98
C VAL A 367 27.50 -15.68 3.56
N ARG A 368 27.64 -16.55 2.56
CA ARG A 368 27.69 -16.16 1.13
C ARG A 368 26.41 -15.46 0.68
N ILE A 369 25.25 -15.99 1.06
CA ILE A 369 23.95 -15.37 0.78
C ILE A 369 23.84 -13.99 1.43
N ALA A 370 24.26 -13.85 2.69
CA ALA A 370 24.24 -12.56 3.41
C ALA A 370 25.11 -11.51 2.71
N ALA A 371 26.34 -11.88 2.33
CA ALA A 371 27.24 -10.98 1.60
C ALA A 371 26.66 -10.55 0.23
N ALA A 372 26.00 -11.47 -0.49
CA ALA A 372 25.34 -11.14 -1.76
C ALA A 372 24.16 -10.18 -1.56
N CYS A 373 23.35 -10.37 -0.51
CA CYS A 373 22.26 -9.44 -0.16
C CYS A 373 22.78 -8.05 0.19
N LEU A 374 23.99 -7.97 0.76
CA LEU A 374 24.64 -6.73 1.21
C LEU A 374 25.54 -6.08 0.16
N SER A 375 25.52 -6.50 -1.11
CA SER A 375 26.26 -5.81 -2.17
C SER A 375 25.85 -4.34 -2.27
N ASP A 376 26.83 -3.45 -2.44
CA ASP A 376 26.60 -2.03 -2.70
C ASP A 376 25.86 -1.82 -4.03
N ILE A 377 26.10 -2.70 -5.01
CA ILE A 377 25.44 -2.68 -6.31
C ILE A 377 24.08 -3.38 -6.17
N SER A 378 23.00 -2.60 -6.20
CA SER A 378 21.65 -3.12 -6.00
C SER A 378 21.23 -4.20 -7.01
N ALA A 379 21.78 -4.17 -8.22
CA ALA A 379 21.48 -5.14 -9.27
C ALA A 379 22.11 -6.52 -9.02
N GLU A 380 23.19 -6.59 -8.23
CA GLU A 380 23.85 -7.86 -7.88
C GLU A 380 23.14 -8.60 -6.74
N ARG A 381 22.32 -7.88 -5.96
CA ARG A 381 21.56 -8.51 -4.88
C ARG A 381 20.57 -9.49 -5.49
N PRO A 382 20.41 -10.71 -4.95
CA PRO A 382 19.39 -11.64 -5.41
C PRO A 382 17.98 -11.08 -5.21
N SER A 383 17.00 -11.61 -5.90
CA SER A 383 15.58 -11.32 -5.66
C SER A 383 15.05 -12.13 -4.47
N SER A 384 13.91 -11.72 -3.89
CA SER A 384 13.27 -12.51 -2.83
C SER A 384 12.83 -13.89 -3.32
N ASP A 385 12.51 -14.04 -4.61
CA ASP A 385 12.18 -15.34 -5.22
C ASP A 385 13.39 -16.28 -5.23
N GLU A 386 14.54 -15.81 -5.72
CA GLU A 386 15.81 -16.56 -5.71
C GLU A 386 16.23 -16.91 -4.28
N LEU A 387 16.10 -15.98 -3.34
CA LEU A 387 16.48 -16.19 -1.94
C LEU A 387 15.66 -17.28 -1.24
N VAL A 388 14.37 -17.44 -1.57
CA VAL A 388 13.58 -18.55 -1.03
C VAL A 388 14.18 -19.88 -1.45
N HIS A 389 14.59 -20.01 -2.72
CA HIS A 389 15.24 -21.21 -3.22
C HIS A 389 16.60 -21.44 -2.56
N MET A 390 17.46 -20.41 -2.54
CA MET A 390 18.80 -20.51 -1.97
C MET A 390 18.77 -20.93 -0.49
N LEU A 391 17.91 -20.32 0.33
CA LEU A 391 17.84 -20.61 1.77
C LEU A 391 17.13 -21.93 2.07
N THR A 392 16.13 -22.34 1.27
CA THR A 392 15.45 -23.62 1.50
C THR A 392 16.34 -24.81 1.15
N GLN A 393 17.30 -24.64 0.22
CA GLN A 393 18.31 -25.67 -0.08
C GLN A 393 19.28 -25.93 1.09
N LEU A 394 19.48 -24.93 1.96
CA LEU A 394 20.23 -25.09 3.21
C LEU A 394 19.45 -25.84 4.29
N HIS A 395 18.23 -26.30 4.00
CA HIS A 395 17.38 -27.00 4.95
C HIS A 395 16.90 -28.31 4.32
N SER A 396 17.85 -29.12 3.86
CA SER A 396 17.55 -30.39 3.20
C SER A 396 17.27 -31.46 4.26
N PHE A 397 15.98 -31.73 4.51
CA PHE A 397 15.50 -32.98 5.10
C PHE A 397 15.78 -34.16 4.17
#